data_AF-A0A8J3C1C5-F1
#
_entry.id   AF-A0A8J3C1C5-F1
#
_cell.length_a   1.000
_cell.length_b   1.000
_cell.length_c   1.000
_cell.angle_alpha   90.00
_cell.angle_beta   90.00
_cell.angle_gamma   90.00
#
_symmetry.space_group_name_H-M   'P 1'
#
loop_
_entity.id
_entity.type
_entity.pdbx_description
1 polymer ?
#
loop_
_entity_poly.entity_id
_entity_poly.type
_entity_poly.pdbx_seq_one_letter_code
_entity_poly.pdbx_strand_id
1 'polypeptide(L)'
;MTVSARALLGLPLSLLLAAGLAGCGRDAGRRQYQQPVACPVDGVRWTGPATPLPDDFVPTVAWRCTFVPYPMAHRPPATAPPGRTGDLPSPSVSASVSARPDPGWEWRTVQRAEGSLDALATALRTPPPARGGDAICTLIMIPPVTVVVADAAGHVVVPAVPINACGHPVAEVRAAIEALNWEITKTNGVGPGPSPS
;
A
#
# COMPACT_ATOMS: atom_id res chain seq x y z
N MET A 1 8.03 -71.57 16.12
CA MET A 1 7.58 -71.64 17.54
C MET A 1 8.23 -70.44 18.21
N THR A 2 7.57 -69.32 18.53
CA THR A 2 6.44 -69.05 19.45
C THR A 2 5.86 -67.65 19.11
N VAL A 3 4.57 -67.48 18.81
CA VAL A 3 3.46 -67.01 19.69
C VAL A 3 3.74 -65.61 20.30
N SER A 4 3.22 -64.51 19.72
CA SER A 4 1.94 -63.81 20.03
C SER A 4 1.87 -63.12 21.40
N ALA A 5 1.70 -61.79 21.40
CA ALA A 5 0.93 -61.07 22.42
C ALA A 5 0.47 -59.69 21.89
N ARG A 6 -0.81 -59.61 21.50
CA ARG A 6 -1.56 -58.36 21.35
C ARG A 6 -1.84 -57.79 22.74
N ALA A 7 -1.54 -56.51 22.96
CA ALA A 7 -2.11 -55.74 24.05
C ALA A 7 -2.89 -54.55 23.46
N LEU A 8 -4.17 -54.79 23.21
CA LEU A 8 -5.22 -53.79 23.27
C LEU A 8 -5.41 -53.46 24.75
N LEU A 9 -5.33 -52.19 25.16
CA LEU A 9 -6.05 -51.61 26.31
C LEU A 9 -5.58 -50.19 26.57
N GLY A 10 -6.54 -49.26 26.68
CA GLY A 10 -6.35 -48.03 27.45
C GLY A 10 -6.36 -46.73 26.65
N LEU A 11 -7.50 -46.41 26.04
CA LEU A 11 -7.92 -45.03 25.81
C LEU A 11 -8.36 -44.43 27.15
N PRO A 12 -7.66 -43.44 27.74
CA PRO A 12 -8.30 -42.50 28.65
C PRO A 12 -8.90 -41.37 27.82
N LEU A 13 -10.24 -41.41 27.79
CA LEU A 13 -11.15 -40.34 27.43
C LEU A 13 -10.93 -39.13 28.37
N SER A 14 -9.89 -38.33 28.12
CA SER A 14 -9.70 -37.03 28.79
C SER A 14 -10.41 -35.94 28.02
N LEU A 15 -11.73 -35.93 28.18
CA LEU A 15 -12.63 -34.87 27.75
C LEU A 15 -12.72 -33.85 28.89
N LEU A 16 -11.85 -32.85 28.91
CA LEU A 16 -11.90 -31.75 29.89
C LEU A 16 -11.62 -30.41 29.21
N LEU A 17 -12.73 -29.68 29.04
CA LEU A 17 -12.90 -28.23 29.01
C LEU A 17 -11.65 -27.35 28.79
N ALA A 18 -11.59 -26.76 27.60
CA ALA A 18 -11.05 -25.40 27.42
C ALA A 18 -11.97 -24.61 26.49
N ALA A 19 -13.24 -24.47 26.89
CA ALA A 19 -14.12 -23.45 26.37
C ALA A 19 -13.99 -22.22 27.25
N GLY A 20 -13.44 -21.13 26.71
CA GLY A 20 -13.40 -19.86 27.43
C GLY A 20 -12.11 -19.08 27.19
N LEU A 21 -12.07 -18.41 26.03
CA LEU A 21 -11.53 -17.08 25.77
C LEU A 21 -11.31 -16.98 24.26
N ALA A 22 -12.40 -17.11 23.48
CA ALA A 22 -12.45 -16.47 22.17
C ALA A 22 -12.47 -14.97 22.44
N GLY A 23 -11.30 -14.43 22.77
CA GLY A 23 -11.09 -13.01 22.94
C GLY A 23 -11.55 -12.34 21.65
N CYS A 24 -12.47 -11.40 21.78
CA CYS A 24 -12.65 -10.34 20.79
C CYS A 24 -11.35 -9.52 20.74
N GLY A 25 -10.28 -10.12 20.20
CA GLY A 25 -9.12 -9.43 19.71
C GLY A 25 -9.64 -8.59 18.56
N ARG A 26 -10.07 -7.37 18.88
CA ARG A 26 -10.41 -6.36 17.89
C ARG A 26 -9.27 -6.39 16.87
N ASP A 27 -9.62 -6.64 15.60
CA ASP A 27 -8.76 -6.50 14.42
C ASP A 27 -8.28 -5.05 14.26
N ALA A 28 -7.67 -4.47 15.30
CA ALA A 28 -6.96 -3.20 15.26
C ALA A 28 -5.67 -3.33 14.43
N GLY A 29 -5.30 -4.56 14.02
CA GLY A 29 -4.14 -4.83 13.19
C GLY A 29 -4.36 -4.67 11.67
N ARG A 30 -5.59 -4.46 11.20
CA ARG A 30 -5.89 -4.36 9.76
C ARG A 30 -5.89 -2.95 9.17
N ARG A 31 -5.39 -1.95 9.90
CA ARG A 31 -4.84 -0.78 9.22
C ARG A 31 -3.41 -1.11 8.77
N GLN A 32 -3.27 -2.13 7.92
CA GLN A 32 -2.23 -2.04 6.90
C GLN A 32 -2.49 -0.69 6.26
N TYR A 33 -1.50 0.21 6.29
CA TYR A 33 -1.58 1.46 5.54
C TYR A 33 -2.05 1.07 4.15
N GLN A 34 -3.33 1.33 3.85
CA GLN A 34 -3.84 1.23 2.51
C GLN A 34 -2.98 2.23 1.77
N GLN A 35 -2.02 1.73 0.99
CA GLN A 35 -1.18 2.59 0.19
C GLN A 35 -2.15 3.46 -0.61
N PRO A 36 -2.05 4.79 -0.48
CA PRO A 36 -3.02 5.66 -1.10
C PRO A 36 -3.09 5.39 -2.59
N VAL A 37 -4.31 5.52 -3.07
CA VAL A 37 -4.84 5.10 -4.35
C VAL A 37 -3.90 5.48 -5.52
N ALA A 38 -3.45 4.43 -6.22
CA ALA A 38 -2.81 4.41 -7.54
C ALA A 38 -1.72 5.47 -7.81
N CYS A 39 -0.46 5.03 -7.75
CA CYS A 39 0.57 5.64 -8.58
C CYS A 39 0.13 5.59 -10.05
N PRO A 40 -0.01 6.72 -10.77
CA PRO A 40 -0.47 6.74 -12.15
C PRO A 40 0.69 6.40 -13.09
N VAL A 41 1.12 5.14 -13.01
CA VAL A 41 2.08 4.52 -13.92
C VAL A 41 1.28 3.72 -14.94
N ASP A 42 1.60 3.93 -16.22
CA ASP A 42 0.91 3.26 -17.32
C ASP A 42 1.09 1.74 -17.23
N GLY A 43 0.03 0.99 -17.57
CA GLY A 43 0.06 -0.48 -17.56
C GLY A 43 -0.03 -1.14 -16.19
N VAL A 44 -0.12 -0.38 -15.10
CA VAL A 44 -0.19 -0.95 -13.75
C VAL A 44 -1.63 -1.26 -13.36
N ARG A 45 -1.96 -2.54 -13.35
CA ARG A 45 -3.20 -3.03 -12.76
C ARG A 45 -2.92 -3.46 -11.33
N TRP A 46 -3.51 -2.77 -10.36
CA TRP A 46 -3.43 -3.17 -8.96
C TRP A 46 -4.15 -4.51 -8.75
N THR A 47 -3.46 -5.52 -8.24
CA THR A 47 -3.98 -6.90 -8.15
C THR A 47 -4.28 -7.40 -6.74
N GLY A 48 -4.15 -6.58 -5.69
CA GLY A 48 -4.60 -6.96 -4.35
C GLY A 48 -3.67 -6.51 -3.22
N PRO A 49 -3.79 -7.11 -2.01
CA PRO A 49 -2.97 -6.72 -0.87
C PRO A 49 -1.50 -6.90 -1.21
N ALA A 50 -0.71 -5.88 -0.92
CA ALA A 50 0.71 -5.89 -1.22
C ALA A 50 1.38 -7.05 -0.44
N THR A 51 2.05 -7.94 -1.17
CA THR A 51 2.91 -9.00 -0.61
C THR A 51 4.37 -8.54 -0.68
N PRO A 52 5.30 -9.16 0.08
CA PRO A 52 6.73 -8.97 -0.17
C PRO A 52 7.06 -9.18 -1.66
N LEU A 53 8.11 -8.52 -2.13
CA LEU A 53 8.57 -8.72 -3.50
C LEU A 53 8.95 -10.21 -3.69
N PRO A 54 8.56 -10.88 -4.78
CA PRO A 54 9.00 -12.27 -5.01
C PRO A 54 10.53 -12.38 -5.09
N ASP A 55 11.08 -13.51 -4.63
CA ASP A 55 12.53 -13.73 -4.59
C ASP A 55 13.15 -13.82 -5.99
N ASP A 56 12.38 -14.33 -6.96
CA ASP A 56 12.76 -14.48 -8.37
C ASP A 56 12.51 -13.21 -9.21
N PHE A 57 11.81 -12.21 -8.67
CA PHE A 57 11.55 -10.96 -9.38
C PHE A 57 12.77 -10.03 -9.36
N VAL A 58 13.36 -9.75 -10.53
CA VAL A 58 14.53 -8.87 -10.66
C VAL A 58 14.10 -7.54 -11.28
N PRO A 59 13.92 -6.47 -10.48
CA PRO A 59 13.46 -5.19 -11.01
C PRO A 59 14.57 -4.49 -11.80
N THR A 60 14.20 -3.89 -12.93
CA THR A 60 15.06 -3.03 -13.76
C THR A 60 14.59 -1.58 -13.79
N VAL A 61 13.32 -1.35 -13.44
CA VAL A 61 12.71 -0.02 -13.34
C VAL A 61 11.97 0.09 -12.01
N ALA A 62 12.09 1.23 -11.35
CA ALA A 62 11.30 1.59 -10.18
C ALA A 62 10.58 2.91 -10.42
N TRP A 63 9.37 3.02 -9.89
CA TRP A 63 8.67 4.28 -9.73
C TRP A 63 8.37 4.52 -8.27
N ARG A 64 8.41 5.79 -7.87
CA ARG A 64 7.86 6.23 -6.59
C ARG A 64 6.89 7.37 -6.79
N CYS A 65 5.80 7.35 -6.03
CA CYS A 65 4.92 8.50 -5.93
C CYS A 65 5.08 9.15 -4.57
N THR A 66 5.25 10.46 -4.59
CA THR A 66 5.17 11.28 -3.39
C THR A 66 3.78 11.87 -3.30
N PHE A 67 3.24 11.90 -2.09
CA PHE A 67 1.91 12.44 -1.81
C PHE A 67 2.06 13.69 -0.96
N VAL A 68 1.20 14.68 -1.22
CA VAL A 68 1.04 15.84 -0.36
C VAL A 68 -0.34 15.79 0.28
N PRO A 69 -0.47 16.31 1.52
CA PRO A 69 -1.79 16.48 2.10
C PRO A 69 -2.60 17.36 1.17
N TYR A 70 -3.76 16.86 0.74
CA TYR A 70 -4.71 17.67 -0.02
C TYR A 70 -5.12 18.82 0.89
N PRO A 71 -4.95 20.10 0.49
CA PRO A 71 -5.49 21.18 1.28
C PRO A 71 -6.98 20.91 1.39
N MET A 72 -7.45 20.63 2.61
CA MET A 72 -8.87 20.61 2.93
C MET A 72 -9.36 22.06 2.85
N ALA A 73 -9.35 22.63 1.63
CA ALA A 73 -10.05 23.86 1.35
C ALA A 73 -11.48 23.58 1.82
N HIS A 74 -11.94 24.39 2.78
CA HIS A 74 -13.27 24.29 3.34
C HIS A 74 -14.24 24.00 2.22
N ARG A 75 -14.80 22.78 2.21
CA ARG A 75 -15.85 22.42 1.27
C ARG A 75 -16.85 23.56 1.35
N PRO A 76 -17.05 24.36 0.27
CA PRO A 76 -18.09 25.35 0.29
C PRO A 76 -19.37 24.60 0.68
N PRO A 77 -20.16 25.10 1.63
CA PRO A 77 -21.41 24.45 2.02
C PRO A 77 -22.15 24.14 0.73
N ALA A 78 -22.60 22.90 0.56
CA ALA A 78 -23.19 22.44 -0.68
C ALA A 78 -24.30 23.42 -1.07
N THR A 79 -24.03 24.29 -2.05
CA THR A 79 -25.05 25.16 -2.58
C THR A 79 -26.08 24.22 -3.20
N ALA A 80 -27.30 24.24 -2.66
CA ALA A 80 -28.38 23.41 -3.15
C ALA A 80 -28.46 23.56 -4.68
N PRO A 81 -28.53 22.46 -5.45
CA PRO A 81 -28.56 22.56 -6.90
C PRO A 81 -29.78 23.38 -7.34
N PRO A 82 -29.61 24.44 -8.15
CA PRO A 82 -30.75 25.08 -8.80
C PRO A 82 -31.42 24.07 -9.73
N GLY A 83 -32.75 24.12 -9.79
CA GLY A 83 -33.62 23.13 -10.42
C GLY A 83 -33.16 22.66 -11.81
N ARG A 84 -33.25 21.34 -12.02
CA ARG A 84 -33.08 20.68 -13.32
C ARG A 84 -34.08 21.21 -14.33
N THR A 85 -33.59 21.73 -15.45
CA THR A 85 -34.30 21.74 -16.73
C THR A 85 -33.29 21.55 -17.86
N GLY A 86 -33.53 20.56 -18.72
CA GLY A 86 -32.92 20.45 -20.04
C GLY A 86 -32.09 19.19 -20.26
N ASP A 87 -32.72 18.16 -20.83
CA ASP A 87 -32.07 17.03 -21.50
C ASP A 87 -31.24 17.50 -22.70
N LEU A 88 -29.95 17.13 -22.73
CA LEU A 88 -29.14 17.11 -23.95
C LEU A 88 -28.27 15.83 -23.98
N PRO A 89 -28.08 15.21 -25.16
CA PRO A 89 -27.34 13.96 -25.29
C PRO A 89 -25.84 14.17 -25.05
N SER A 90 -25.27 13.40 -24.12
CA SER A 90 -23.84 13.37 -23.82
C SER A 90 -23.03 12.76 -24.97
N PRO A 91 -21.95 13.40 -25.46
CA PRO A 91 -20.90 12.67 -26.15
C PRO A 91 -20.13 11.82 -25.12
N SER A 92 -19.93 10.55 -25.45
CA SER A 92 -19.12 9.60 -24.68
C SER A 92 -17.67 10.08 -24.57
N VAL A 93 -17.37 10.85 -23.53
CA VAL A 93 -16.00 11.08 -23.07
C VAL A 93 -15.59 9.84 -22.31
N SER A 94 -14.58 9.13 -22.81
CA SER A 94 -13.87 8.09 -22.05
C SER A 94 -13.37 8.71 -20.76
N ALA A 95 -14.12 8.52 -19.68
CA ALA A 95 -13.67 8.88 -18.36
C ALA A 95 -12.53 7.93 -18.00
N SER A 96 -11.30 8.42 -18.11
CA SER A 96 -10.21 7.90 -17.29
C SER A 96 -10.75 7.90 -15.86
N VAL A 97 -11.00 6.71 -15.31
CA VAL A 97 -11.33 6.57 -13.89
C VAL A 97 -10.08 7.00 -13.15
N SER A 98 -9.98 8.31 -12.88
CA SER A 98 -9.14 8.82 -11.80
C SER A 98 -9.68 8.14 -10.56
N ALA A 99 -9.01 7.07 -10.15
CA ALA A 99 -9.29 6.42 -8.88
C ALA A 99 -9.37 7.54 -7.84
N ARG A 100 -10.54 7.74 -7.23
CA ARG A 100 -10.74 8.85 -6.30
C ARG A 100 -9.66 8.71 -5.23
N PRO A 101 -8.75 9.69 -5.08
CA PRO A 101 -7.80 9.64 -3.98
C PRO A 101 -8.58 9.59 -2.66
N ASP A 102 -7.99 8.93 -1.66
CA ASP A 102 -8.51 8.98 -0.30
C ASP A 102 -8.73 10.45 0.11
N PRO A 103 -9.80 10.79 0.84
CA PRO A 103 -10.05 12.16 1.25
C PRO A 103 -8.90 12.64 2.15
N GLY A 104 -7.96 13.40 1.59
CA GLY A 104 -6.85 14.01 2.33
C GLY A 104 -5.47 13.91 1.71
N TRP A 105 -5.25 13.17 0.62
CA TRP A 105 -3.94 13.09 -0.04
C TRP A 105 -4.06 13.19 -1.55
N GLU A 106 -3.12 13.91 -2.18
CA GLU A 106 -2.98 13.96 -3.63
C GLU A 106 -1.55 13.58 -4.00
N TRP A 107 -1.38 12.73 -5.02
CA TRP A 107 -0.04 12.46 -5.54
C TRP A 107 0.50 13.73 -6.20
N ARG A 108 1.75 14.10 -5.88
CA ARG A 108 2.36 15.33 -6.37
C ARG A 108 3.34 15.08 -7.50
N THR A 109 4.20 14.10 -7.32
CA THR A 109 5.18 13.70 -8.32
C THR A 109 5.21 12.20 -8.47
N VAL A 110 5.34 11.77 -9.72
CA VAL A 110 5.81 10.43 -10.08
C VAL A 110 7.27 10.59 -10.49
N GLN A 111 8.12 9.79 -9.86
CA GLN A 111 9.52 9.71 -10.19
C GLN A 111 9.84 8.31 -10.66
N ARG A 112 10.81 8.20 -11.57
CA ARG A 112 11.29 6.95 -12.16
C ARG A 112 12.78 6.83 -11.91
N ALA A 113 13.23 5.63 -11.61
CA ALA A 113 14.64 5.28 -11.54
C ALA A 113 14.86 4.01 -12.38
N GLU A 114 16.01 3.97 -13.04
CA GLU A 114 16.50 2.81 -13.80
C GLU A 114 17.90 2.44 -13.29
N GLY A 115 18.36 1.24 -13.65
CA GLY A 115 19.70 0.76 -13.31
C GLY A 115 19.69 -0.39 -12.30
N SER A 116 20.74 -0.51 -11.49
CA SER A 116 20.80 -1.54 -10.43
C SER A 116 19.81 -1.18 -9.32
N LEU A 117 18.81 -2.04 -9.15
CA LEU A 117 17.78 -1.95 -8.11
C LEU A 117 17.96 -3.05 -7.05
N ASP A 118 19.13 -3.69 -6.99
CA ASP A 118 19.38 -4.89 -6.17
C ASP A 118 19.20 -4.61 -4.68
N ALA A 119 19.69 -3.46 -4.21
CA ALA A 119 19.53 -3.02 -2.83
C ALA A 119 18.05 -2.78 -2.48
N LEU A 120 17.29 -2.16 -3.40
CA LEU A 120 15.87 -1.92 -3.22
C LEU A 120 15.08 -3.24 -3.23
N ALA A 121 15.37 -4.14 -4.17
CA ALA A 121 14.74 -5.45 -4.26
C ALA A 121 14.97 -6.26 -2.98
N THR A 122 16.21 -6.29 -2.50
CA THR A 122 16.59 -6.95 -1.24
C THR A 122 15.82 -6.36 -0.06
N ALA A 123 15.75 -5.04 0.03
CA ALA A 123 15.02 -4.37 1.10
C ALA A 123 13.51 -4.68 1.06
N LEU A 124 12.89 -4.69 -0.13
CA LEU A 124 11.45 -4.99 -0.33
C LEU A 124 11.06 -6.46 -0.12
N ARG A 125 12.03 -7.38 -0.15
CA ARG A 125 11.84 -8.79 0.23
C ARG A 125 11.84 -9.01 1.74
N THR A 126 12.39 -8.05 2.49
CA THR A 126 12.50 -8.17 3.94
C THR A 126 11.10 -8.31 4.56
N PRO A 127 10.84 -9.39 5.32
CA PRO A 127 9.56 -9.52 6.02
C PRO A 127 9.34 -8.31 6.93
N PRO A 128 8.12 -7.77 7.00
CA PRO A 128 7.83 -6.71 7.96
C PRO A 128 8.14 -7.22 9.38
N PRO A 129 8.77 -6.40 10.24
CA PRO A 129 9.05 -6.79 11.60
C PRO A 129 7.75 -7.17 12.32
N ALA A 130 7.82 -8.17 13.20
CA ALA A 130 6.71 -8.49 14.08
C ALA A 130 6.33 -7.23 14.86
N ARG A 131 5.04 -6.90 14.92
CA ARG A 131 4.55 -5.75 15.67
C ARG A 131 4.85 -5.97 17.16
N GLY A 132 5.83 -5.23 17.69
CA GLY A 132 6.05 -5.11 19.13
C GLY A 132 5.09 -4.08 19.73
N GLY A 133 4.53 -4.36 20.91
CA GLY A 133 3.49 -3.55 21.54
C GLY A 133 3.95 -2.21 22.13
N ASP A 134 5.26 -1.99 22.26
CA ASP A 134 5.80 -0.93 23.13
C ASP A 134 6.55 0.20 22.39
N ALA A 135 6.33 0.34 21.07
CA ALA A 135 7.01 1.39 20.31
C ALA A 135 6.44 2.79 20.66
N ILE A 136 7.28 3.66 21.22
CA ILE A 136 6.98 5.09 21.37
C ILE A 136 7.23 5.77 20.03
N CYS A 137 6.15 6.13 19.34
CA CYS A 137 6.21 6.74 18.01
C CYS A 137 5.97 8.24 18.09
N THR A 138 6.88 9.03 17.52
CA THR A 138 6.66 10.46 17.35
C THR A 138 5.51 10.69 16.36
N LEU A 139 4.59 11.60 16.68
CA LEU A 139 3.47 12.04 15.81
C LEU A 139 3.96 12.86 14.60
N ILE A 140 4.93 12.34 13.83
CA ILE A 140 5.39 12.96 12.60
C ILE A 140 4.54 12.42 11.45
N MET A 141 3.83 13.33 10.78
CA MET A 141 3.12 13.03 9.54
C MET A 141 4.14 12.79 8.42
N ILE A 142 4.56 11.54 8.24
CA ILE A 142 5.37 11.16 7.08
C ILE A 142 4.44 10.91 5.90
N PRO A 143 4.60 11.64 4.78
CA PRO A 143 3.81 11.36 3.59
C PRO A 143 4.06 9.91 3.16
N PRO A 144 3.00 9.14 2.86
CA PRO A 144 3.16 7.78 2.39
C PRO A 144 3.98 7.78 1.09
N VAL A 145 4.86 6.79 0.93
CA VAL A 145 5.57 6.54 -0.32
C VAL A 145 5.02 5.25 -0.90
N THR A 146 4.56 5.30 -2.14
CA THR A 146 4.21 4.09 -2.90
C THR A 146 5.35 3.80 -3.86
N VAL A 147 5.86 2.57 -3.82
CA VAL A 147 6.90 2.07 -4.73
C VAL A 147 6.29 1.05 -5.67
N VAL A 148 6.57 1.19 -6.95
CA VAL A 148 6.18 0.26 -8.01
C VAL A 148 7.45 -0.18 -8.71
N VAL A 149 7.57 -1.46 -9.06
CA VAL A 149 8.75 -1.98 -9.76
C VAL A 149 8.34 -2.79 -10.98
N ALA A 150 9.16 -2.74 -12.03
CA ALA A 150 9.02 -3.58 -13.20
C ALA A 150 10.32 -4.33 -13.52
N ASP A 151 10.19 -5.54 -14.06
CA ASP A 151 11.30 -6.33 -14.57
C ASP A 151 11.59 -6.02 -16.06
N ALA A 152 12.62 -6.67 -16.62
CA ALA A 152 13.00 -6.52 -18.03
C ALA A 152 11.94 -7.02 -19.03
N ALA A 153 11.01 -7.89 -18.60
CA ALA A 153 9.90 -8.38 -19.41
C ALA A 153 8.69 -7.45 -19.37
N GLY A 154 8.74 -6.39 -18.56
CA GLY A 154 7.65 -5.44 -18.37
C GLY A 154 6.59 -5.91 -17.37
N HIS A 155 6.85 -6.96 -16.60
CA HIS A 155 5.95 -7.35 -15.51
C HIS A 155 6.04 -6.31 -14.40
N VAL A 156 4.89 -5.77 -13.98
CA VAL A 156 4.83 -4.73 -12.96
C VAL A 156 4.24 -5.25 -11.65
N VAL A 157 4.89 -4.92 -10.54
CA VAL A 157 4.48 -5.32 -9.19
C VAL A 157 4.48 -4.10 -8.26
N VAL A 158 3.49 -4.05 -7.36
CA VAL A 158 3.45 -3.11 -6.25
C VAL A 158 3.75 -3.88 -4.96
N PRO A 159 5.02 -3.97 -4.54
CA PRO A 159 5.40 -4.74 -3.37
C PRO A 159 4.94 -4.04 -2.09
N ALA A 160 4.75 -4.85 -1.04
CA ALA A 160 4.60 -4.32 0.31
C ALA A 160 5.89 -3.59 0.66
N VAL A 161 5.75 -2.35 1.14
CA VAL A 161 6.87 -1.62 1.76
C VAL A 161 6.97 -2.09 3.21
N PRO A 162 8.06 -2.76 3.62
CA PRO A 162 8.25 -3.14 5.01
C PRO A 162 8.24 -1.89 5.90
N ILE A 163 7.37 -1.89 6.91
CA ILE A 163 7.20 -0.79 7.86
C ILE A 163 7.57 -1.22 9.27
N ASN A 164 8.15 -0.32 10.05
CA ASN A 164 8.39 -0.52 11.47
C ASN A 164 7.10 -0.39 12.31
N ALA A 165 7.22 -0.57 13.63
CA ALA A 165 6.09 -0.47 14.55
C ALA A 165 5.37 0.89 14.53
N CYS A 166 6.05 1.95 14.06
CA CYS A 166 5.49 3.29 13.90
C CYS A 166 4.85 3.55 12.53
N GLY A 167 4.80 2.55 11.66
CA GLY A 167 4.23 2.70 10.32
C GLY A 167 5.16 3.41 9.32
N HIS A 168 6.44 3.60 9.66
CA HIS A 168 7.42 4.17 8.75
C HIS A 168 8.16 3.07 8.00
N PRO A 169 8.58 3.29 6.74
CA PRO A 169 9.48 2.37 6.05
C PRO A 169 10.70 2.03 6.94
N VAL A 170 11.08 0.76 6.98
CA VAL A 170 12.31 0.35 7.68
C VAL A 170 13.53 1.06 7.09
N ALA A 171 14.58 1.22 7.89
CA ALA A 171 15.72 2.07 7.56
C ALA A 171 16.41 1.65 6.25
N GLU A 172 16.50 0.34 6.02
CA GLU A 172 17.09 -0.28 4.84
C GLU A 172 16.30 0.07 3.58
N VAL A 173 14.97 0.01 3.64
CA VAL A 173 14.09 0.37 2.51
C VAL A 173 14.19 1.86 2.22
N ARG A 174 14.20 2.71 3.26
CA ARG A 174 14.37 4.15 3.08
C ARG A 174 15.73 4.48 2.44
N ALA A 175 16.81 3.90 2.95
CA ALA A 175 18.16 4.09 2.41
C ALA A 175 18.25 3.63 0.95
N ALA A 176 17.66 2.48 0.63
CA ALA A 176 17.64 1.96 -0.74
C ALA A 176 16.83 2.87 -1.69
N ILE A 177 15.70 3.42 -1.24
CA ILE A 177 14.92 4.39 -2.03
C ILE A 177 15.72 5.69 -2.22
N GLU A 178 16.38 6.21 -1.18
CA GLU A 178 17.13 7.47 -1.23
C GLU A 178 18.39 7.39 -2.10
N ALA A 179 19.00 6.20 -2.22
CA ALA A 179 20.22 5.98 -3.01
C ALA A 179 19.99 5.98 -4.53
N LEU A 180 18.73 5.90 -5.00
CA LEU A 180 18.43 5.84 -6.43
C LEU A 180 18.46 7.22 -7.09
N ASN A 181 18.91 7.25 -8.35
CA ASN A 181 18.87 8.44 -9.20
C ASN A 181 17.46 8.63 -9.76
N TRP A 182 16.64 9.41 -9.05
CA TRP A 182 15.25 9.64 -9.43
C TRP A 182 15.08 10.76 -10.44
N GLU A 183 14.43 10.45 -11.56
CA GLU A 183 13.98 11.40 -12.56
C GLU A 183 12.49 11.68 -12.39
N ILE A 184 12.08 12.95 -12.45
CA ILE A 184 10.67 13.32 -12.38
C ILE A 184 10.05 13.04 -13.76
N THR A 185 9.10 12.10 -13.84
CA THR A 185 8.40 11.77 -15.09
C THR A 185 7.06 12.45 -15.19
N LYS A 186 6.42 12.74 -14.05
CA LYS A 186 5.13 13.42 -14.00
C LYS A 186 5.04 14.27 -12.75
N THR A 187 4.50 15.47 -12.91
CA THR A 187 4.12 16.34 -11.79
C THR A 187 2.65 16.67 -11.96
N ASN A 188 1.86 16.53 -10.89
CA ASN A 188 0.54 17.13 -10.87
C ASN A 188 0.70 18.64 -10.73
N GLY A 189 0.28 19.36 -11.77
CA GLY A 189 0.16 20.81 -11.70
C GLY A 189 -0.96 21.14 -10.71
N VAL A 190 -0.60 21.49 -9.48
CA VAL A 190 -1.45 22.39 -8.69
C VAL A 190 -1.34 23.75 -9.38
N GLY A 191 -2.10 23.95 -10.46
CA GLY A 191 -2.26 25.29 -11.02
C GLY A 191 -2.77 26.22 -9.92
N PRO A 192 -2.39 27.50 -9.89
CA PRO A 192 -3.06 28.44 -9.01
C PRO A 192 -4.56 28.35 -9.30
N GLY A 193 -5.35 28.01 -8.29
CA GLY A 193 -6.80 28.01 -8.43
C GLY A 193 -7.24 29.37 -9.00
N PRO A 194 -8.33 29.43 -9.79
CA PRO A 194 -8.81 30.71 -10.31
C PRO A 194 -8.95 31.71 -9.17
N SER A 195 -8.24 32.84 -9.25
CA SER A 195 -8.36 33.92 -8.27
C SER A 195 -9.83 34.34 -8.19
N PRO A 196 -10.42 34.48 -6.98
CA PRO A 196 -11.73 35.08 -6.87
C PRO A 196 -11.63 36.52 -7.42
N SER A 197 -12.47 36.82 -8.41
CA SER A 197 -12.66 38.17 -8.95
C SER A 197 -13.55 38.98 -8.02
#